data_AF-A0A7K5IBT1-F1
#
_entry.id   AF-A0A7K5IBT1-F1
#
_cell.length_a   1.000
_cell.length_b   1.000
_cell.length_c   1.000
_cell.angle_alpha   90.00
_cell.angle_beta   90.00
_cell.angle_gamma   90.00
#
_symmetry.space_group_name_H-M   'P 1'
#
loop_
_entity.id
_entity.type
_entity.pdbx_description
1 polymer ?
#
loop_
_entity_poly.entity_id
_entity_poly.type
_entity_poly.pdbx_seq_one_letter_code
_entity_poly.pdbx_strand_id
1 'polypeptide(L)'
;QADASWRRQRVLRVPLCREDCEQWWEDCQDAATCKSNWHKGWDWSSGTNQCPRGSMCQKFKFVFPTAADLCEQIWSNSYRYTQHHRGSGRCIQMWFDPAQGNPNIAVARYYA
;
A
#
# COMPACT_ATOMS: atom_id res chain seq x y z
N GLN A 1 7.06 16.04 4.48
CA GLN A 1 8.51 15.79 4.51
C GLN A 1 8.73 14.48 5.26
N ALA A 2 9.61 13.60 4.78
CA ALA A 2 10.03 12.42 5.55
C ALA A 2 11.51 12.61 5.79
N ASP A 3 11.91 12.95 7.00
CA ASP A 3 13.32 13.12 7.33
C ASP A 3 13.81 11.81 7.98
N ALA A 4 14.13 10.83 7.12
CA ALA A 4 14.64 9.54 7.52
C ALA A 4 16.02 9.31 6.89
N SER A 5 16.85 8.49 7.53
CA SER A 5 18.24 8.21 7.12
C SER A 5 18.42 7.74 5.68
N TRP A 6 17.36 7.23 5.04
CA TRP A 6 17.39 6.64 3.71
C TRP A 6 16.55 7.39 2.65
N ARG A 7 15.78 8.43 3.04
CA ARG A 7 14.89 9.14 2.10
C ARG A 7 14.45 10.49 2.66
N ARG A 8 14.50 11.55 1.83
CA ARG A 8 14.12 12.95 2.18
C ARG A 8 12.63 13.30 1.96
N GLN A 9 11.95 12.55 1.09
CA GLN A 9 10.56 12.81 0.70
C GLN A 9 9.79 11.50 0.61
N ARG A 10 8.50 11.52 0.94
CA ARG A 10 7.63 10.37 0.75
C ARG A 10 6.29 10.82 0.19
N VAL A 11 5.63 9.92 -0.51
CA VAL A 11 4.21 10.06 -0.82
C VAL A 11 3.36 9.82 0.42
N LEU A 12 2.27 10.56 0.54
CA LEU A 12 1.27 10.42 1.59
C LEU A 12 -0.11 10.49 0.95
N ARG A 13 -0.99 9.57 1.35
CA ARG A 13 -2.40 9.52 0.94
C ARG A 13 -2.61 9.58 -0.58
N VAL A 14 -1.78 8.87 -1.34
CA VAL A 14 -2.00 8.68 -2.78
C VAL A 14 -3.37 8.02 -2.97
N PRO A 15 -4.30 8.62 -3.73
CA PRO A 15 -5.67 8.10 -3.86
C PRO A 15 -5.66 6.84 -4.72
N LEU A 16 -5.55 5.66 -4.11
CA LEU A 16 -5.47 4.39 -4.83
C LEU A 16 -6.87 4.02 -5.35
N CYS A 17 -6.96 3.57 -6.60
CA CYS A 17 -8.22 3.10 -7.16
C CYS A 17 -8.76 1.90 -6.38
N ARG A 18 -10.09 1.82 -6.32
CA ARG A 18 -10.82 0.79 -5.57
C ARG A 18 -10.34 -0.61 -5.95
N GLU A 19 -10.34 -0.92 -7.23
CA GLU A 19 -10.02 -2.26 -7.76
C GLU A 19 -8.57 -2.66 -7.50
N ASP A 20 -7.63 -1.72 -7.59
CA ASP A 20 -6.22 -2.00 -7.29
C ASP A 20 -6.02 -2.42 -5.83
N CYS A 21 -6.74 -1.77 -4.91
CA CYS A 21 -6.65 -2.08 -3.49
C CYS A 21 -7.39 -3.38 -3.14
N GLU A 22 -8.61 -3.55 -3.66
CA GLU A 22 -9.44 -4.74 -3.42
C GLU A 22 -8.77 -6.00 -3.99
N GLN A 23 -8.30 -5.96 -5.25
CA GLN A 23 -7.62 -7.11 -5.86
C GLN A 23 -6.33 -7.47 -5.12
N TRP A 24 -5.53 -6.47 -4.73
CA TRP A 24 -4.31 -6.73 -3.95
C TRP A 24 -4.64 -7.44 -2.62
N TRP A 25 -5.68 -7.01 -1.93
CA TRP A 25 -6.12 -7.67 -0.70
C TRP A 25 -6.64 -9.07 -0.95
N GLU A 26 -7.50 -9.26 -1.97
CA GLU A 26 -8.08 -10.56 -2.31
C GLU A 26 -7.02 -11.60 -2.65
N ASP A 27 -6.01 -11.23 -3.44
CA ASP A 27 -4.89 -12.10 -3.84
C ASP A 27 -4.00 -12.49 -2.64
N CYS A 28 -3.94 -11.64 -1.61
CA CYS A 28 -3.05 -11.82 -0.47
C CYS A 28 -3.74 -12.39 0.78
N GLN A 29 -5.07 -12.39 0.86
CA GLN A 29 -5.82 -12.59 2.12
C GLN A 29 -5.47 -13.88 2.89
N ASP A 30 -5.05 -14.94 2.20
CA ASP A 30 -4.64 -16.22 2.79
C ASP A 30 -3.12 -16.40 2.95
N ALA A 31 -2.30 -15.47 2.46
CA ALA A 31 -0.87 -15.41 2.77
C ALA A 31 -0.65 -15.04 4.25
N ALA A 32 0.59 -15.09 4.74
CA ALA A 32 0.92 -14.82 6.14
C ALA A 32 1.79 -13.58 6.33
N THR A 33 1.52 -12.83 7.40
CA THR A 33 2.38 -11.74 7.89
C THR A 33 2.30 -11.66 9.41
N CYS A 34 3.24 -10.98 10.05
CA CYS A 34 3.28 -10.78 11.50
C CYS A 34 3.03 -9.31 11.91
N LYS A 35 2.82 -8.40 10.94
CA LYS A 35 2.71 -6.95 11.21
C LYS A 35 1.79 -6.26 10.20
N SER A 36 1.03 -5.27 10.69
CA SER A 36 0.18 -4.38 9.87
C SER A 36 0.90 -3.16 9.32
N ASN A 37 2.12 -2.85 9.78
CA ASN A 37 2.93 -1.75 9.27
C ASN A 37 4.33 -2.25 8.92
N TRP A 38 4.62 -2.27 7.62
CA TRP A 38 5.87 -2.79 7.07
C TRP A 38 6.95 -1.71 6.91
N HIS A 39 6.61 -0.45 7.17
CA HIS A 39 7.57 0.65 7.09
C HIS A 39 8.54 0.67 8.29
N LYS A 40 8.15 0.08 9.44
CA LYS A 40 8.93 0.16 10.68
C LYS A 40 8.69 -1.02 11.65
N GLY A 41 9.64 -1.20 12.57
CA GLY A 41 9.53 -2.15 13.69
C GLY A 41 9.72 -3.61 13.28
N TRP A 42 10.48 -3.87 12.23
CA TRP A 42 11.07 -5.18 11.94
C TRP A 42 12.32 -5.38 12.80
N ASP A 43 12.65 -6.64 13.08
CA ASP A 43 13.97 -7.01 13.58
C ASP A 43 14.95 -7.11 12.41
N TRP A 44 16.04 -6.36 12.47
CA TRP A 44 17.09 -6.30 11.43
C TRP A 44 18.42 -6.91 11.89
N SER A 45 18.47 -7.55 13.07
CA SER A 45 19.70 -8.12 13.64
C SER A 45 20.39 -9.15 12.74
N SER A 46 19.62 -9.84 11.89
CA SER A 46 20.12 -10.80 10.89
C SER A 46 20.59 -10.18 9.56
N GLY A 47 20.47 -8.86 9.40
CA GLY A 47 20.70 -8.16 8.13
C GLY A 47 19.51 -8.18 7.16
N THR A 48 18.48 -9.00 7.41
CA THR A 48 17.19 -8.99 6.70
C THR A 48 16.04 -8.72 7.67
N ASN A 49 14.90 -8.27 7.17
CA ASN A 49 13.74 -8.00 8.01
C ASN A 49 13.10 -9.30 8.51
N GLN A 50 13.04 -9.45 9.83
CA GLN A 50 12.43 -10.58 10.51
C GLN A 50 11.30 -10.11 11.43
N CYS A 51 10.34 -10.99 11.68
CA CYS A 51 9.27 -10.73 12.63
C CYS A 51 9.85 -10.42 14.01
N PRO A 52 9.48 -9.30 14.66
CA PRO A 52 10.02 -8.94 15.97
C PRO A 52 9.57 -9.96 17.03
N ARG A 53 10.38 -10.13 18.07
CA ARG A 53 10.07 -11.03 19.19
C ARG A 53 8.67 -10.72 19.76
N GLY A 54 7.87 -11.76 19.97
CA GLY A 54 6.51 -11.66 20.49
C GLY A 54 5.43 -11.39 19.44
N SER A 55 5.80 -11.16 18.17
CA SER A 55 4.84 -11.17 17.07
C SER A 55 4.57 -12.60 16.58
N MET A 56 3.35 -12.86 16.12
CA MET A 56 2.93 -14.16 15.59
C MET A 56 2.53 -14.00 14.13
N CYS A 57 3.02 -14.90 13.27
CA CYS A 57 2.57 -14.99 11.89
C CYS A 57 1.08 -15.39 11.84
N GLN A 58 0.28 -14.56 11.21
CA GLN A 58 -1.15 -14.75 11.03
C GLN A 58 -1.51 -14.54 9.56
N LYS A 59 -2.66 -15.06 9.14
CA LYS A 59 -3.15 -14.79 7.79
C LYS A 59 -3.33 -13.29 7.59
N PHE A 60 -3.06 -12.81 6.38
CA PHE A 60 -3.21 -11.39 6.00
C PHE A 60 -4.59 -10.87 6.37
N LYS A 61 -5.67 -11.61 6.12
CA LYS A 61 -7.03 -11.20 6.51
C LYS A 61 -7.26 -10.96 8.00
N PHE A 62 -6.43 -11.53 8.88
CA PHE A 62 -6.49 -11.24 10.32
C PHE A 62 -5.67 -10.01 10.70
N VAL A 63 -4.58 -9.74 9.98
CA VAL A 63 -3.73 -8.55 10.20
C VAL A 63 -4.31 -7.30 9.51
N PHE A 64 -4.95 -7.50 8.36
CA PHE A 64 -5.63 -6.51 7.52
C PHE A 64 -7.06 -6.99 7.26
N PRO A 65 -8.03 -6.65 8.14
CA PRO A 65 -9.40 -7.13 8.03
C PRO A 65 -10.12 -6.70 6.74
N THR A 66 -9.76 -5.55 6.18
CA THR A 66 -10.31 -5.03 4.92
C THR A 66 -9.22 -4.64 3.92
N ALA A 67 -9.59 -4.45 2.66
CA ALA A 67 -8.69 -3.90 1.65
C ALA A 67 -8.14 -2.52 2.04
N ALA A 68 -8.99 -1.65 2.60
CA ALA A 68 -8.57 -0.35 3.11
C ALA A 68 -7.50 -0.48 4.22
N ASP A 69 -7.67 -1.43 5.15
CA ASP A 69 -6.66 -1.69 6.18
C ASP A 69 -5.30 -2.07 5.57
N LEU A 70 -5.29 -2.92 4.54
CA LEU A 70 -4.06 -3.24 3.82
C LEU A 70 -3.44 -2.00 3.20
N CYS A 71 -4.14 -1.35 2.28
CA CYS A 71 -3.57 -0.28 1.45
C CYS A 71 -3.13 0.94 2.27
N GLU A 72 -3.88 1.29 3.30
CA GLU A 72 -3.58 2.45 4.14
C GLU A 72 -2.51 2.15 5.18
N GLN A 73 -2.54 0.99 5.84
CA GLN A 73 -1.68 0.74 6.99
C GLN A 73 -0.30 0.19 6.61
N ILE A 74 -0.23 -0.71 5.62
CA ILE A 74 1.00 -1.49 5.33
C ILE A 74 2.22 -0.59 5.09
N TRP A 75 2.02 0.54 4.40
CA TRP A 75 3.06 1.53 4.12
C TRP A 75 2.86 2.86 4.86
N SER A 76 2.29 2.84 6.06
CA SER A 76 2.11 4.04 6.92
C SER A 76 1.41 5.21 6.21
N ASN A 77 0.23 4.98 5.66
CA ASN A 77 -0.59 5.95 4.92
C ASN A 77 0.09 6.49 3.65
N SER A 78 0.92 5.68 2.99
CA SER A 78 1.42 6.04 1.65
C SER A 78 0.25 6.12 0.66
N TYR A 79 -0.67 5.15 0.74
CA TYR A 79 -1.91 5.14 -0.04
C TYR A 79 -3.10 5.48 0.85
N ARG A 80 -4.17 5.96 0.20
CA ARG A 80 -5.50 6.14 0.76
C ARG A 80 -6.47 5.37 -0.13
N TYR A 81 -7.28 4.51 0.45
CA TYR A 81 -8.32 3.81 -0.28
C TYR A 81 -9.37 4.81 -0.78
N THR A 82 -9.89 4.61 -1.99
CA THR A 82 -10.92 5.45 -2.57
C THR A 82 -12.06 4.61 -3.13
N GLN A 83 -13.24 5.21 -3.25
CA GLN A 83 -14.38 4.62 -3.96
C GLN A 83 -14.33 4.89 -5.48
N HIS A 84 -13.28 5.53 -5.97
CA HIS A 84 -13.13 5.82 -7.39
C HIS A 84 -12.63 4.56 -8.12
N HIS A 85 -13.34 4.24 -9.18
CA HIS A 85 -13.01 3.13 -10.06
C HIS A 85 -11.84 3.47 -10.99
N ARG A 86 -11.11 2.45 -11.44
CA ARG A 86 -10.12 2.57 -12.53
C ARG A 86 -10.70 3.33 -13.73
N GLY A 87 -9.87 4.15 -14.37
CA GLY A 87 -10.29 4.97 -15.52
C GLY A 87 -11.12 6.22 -15.19
N SER A 88 -11.54 6.43 -13.93
CA SER A 88 -12.32 7.61 -13.52
C SER A 88 -11.55 8.95 -13.62
N GLY A 89 -10.22 8.90 -13.75
CA GLY A 89 -9.35 10.07 -13.67
C GLY A 89 -9.25 10.67 -12.27
N ARG A 90 -9.80 10.02 -11.25
CA ARG A 90 -9.84 10.51 -9.85
C ARG A 90 -9.05 9.65 -8.85
N CYS A 91 -8.39 8.60 -9.33
CA CYS A 91 -7.57 7.72 -8.51
C CYS A 91 -6.39 7.19 -9.31
N ILE A 92 -5.29 6.90 -8.62
CA ILE A 92 -4.06 6.34 -9.15
C ILE A 92 -4.24 4.83 -9.31
N GLN A 93 -3.89 4.33 -10.49
CA GLN A 93 -3.84 2.92 -10.82
C GLN A 93 -2.42 2.40 -10.62
N MET A 94 -2.27 1.28 -9.91
CA MET A 94 -0.99 0.58 -9.79
C MET A 94 -0.71 -0.28 -11.01
N TRP A 95 -1.76 -0.77 -11.66
CA TRP A 95 -1.68 -1.62 -12.84
C TRP A 95 -2.44 -0.99 -14.01
N PHE A 96 -1.79 -0.85 -15.16
CA PHE A 96 -2.39 -0.36 -16.40
C PHE A 96 -1.56 -0.84 -17.61
N ASP A 97 -2.21 -0.92 -18.77
CA ASP A 97 -1.56 -1.27 -20.03
C ASP A 97 -0.83 -0.04 -20.61
N PRO A 98 0.52 -0.07 -20.74
CA PRO A 98 1.27 1.07 -21.27
C PRO A 98 0.93 1.38 -22.73
N ALA A 99 0.42 0.43 -23.52
CA ALA A 99 -0.01 0.67 -24.90
C ALA A 99 -1.22 1.63 -24.97
N GLN A 100 -2.01 1.73 -23.90
CA GLN A 100 -3.15 2.65 -23.77
C GLN A 100 -2.77 3.99 -23.11
N GLY A 101 -1.48 4.20 -22.85
CA GLY A 101 -0.95 5.38 -22.17
C GLY A 101 -1.03 5.30 -20.64
N ASN A 102 -0.39 6.25 -19.97
CA ASN A 102 -0.37 6.31 -18.51
C ASN A 102 -1.59 7.09 -17.97
N PRO A 103 -2.59 6.43 -17.35
CA PRO A 103 -3.80 7.09 -16.86
C PRO A 103 -3.53 8.02 -15.67
N ASN A 104 -2.43 7.80 -14.94
CA ASN A 104 -2.09 8.56 -13.74
C ASN A 104 -1.64 10.00 -14.03
N ILE A 105 -1.30 10.32 -15.29
CA ILE A 105 -0.97 11.71 -15.69
C ILE A 105 -2.19 12.62 -15.50
N ALA A 106 -3.38 12.18 -15.91
CA ALA A 106 -4.61 12.94 -15.75
C ALA A 106 -4.98 13.10 -14.28
N VAL A 107 -4.79 12.05 -13.49
CA VAL A 107 -5.06 12.04 -12.05
C VAL A 107 -4.12 13.00 -11.32
N ALA A 108 -2.82 12.97 -11.62
CA ALA A 108 -1.85 13.87 -11.02
C ALA A 108 -2.18 15.34 -11.34
N ARG A 109 -2.61 15.65 -12.57
CA ARG A 109 -3.06 16.99 -12.95
C ARG A 109 -4.33 17.42 -12.23
N TYR A 110 -5.24 16.49 -11.95
CA TYR A 110 -6.47 16.78 -11.21
C TYR A 110 -6.21 17.17 -9.74
N TYR A 111 -5.16 16.61 -9.11
CA TYR A 111 -4.81 16.84 -7.70
C TYR A 111 -3.65 17.83 -7.47
N ALA A 112 -3.02 18.34 -8.53
CA ALA A 112 -1.93 19.32 -8.47
C ALA A 112 -2.45 20.72 -8.10
#